data_AF-A0A1Y1XLI8-F1
#
_entry.id   AF-A0A1Y1XLI8-F1
#
_cell.length_a   1.000
_cell.length_b   1.000
_cell.length_c   1.000
_cell.angle_alpha   90.00
_cell.angle_beta   90.00
_cell.angle_gamma   90.00
#
_symmetry.space_group_name_H-M   'P 1'
#
loop_
_entity.id
_entity.type
_entity.pdbx_description
1 polymer ?
#
loop_
_entity_poly.entity_id
_entity_poly.type
_entity_poly.pdbx_seq_one_letter_code
_entity_poly.pdbx_strand_id
1 'polypeptide(L)'
;MSALNYSKWDNLEISDDEDFECHPNVDKASFIRWRQAEIHRQREERQERIAQLRSETTMNKELLSRLSELSKKLDSEGLSYFARLLITLEQKRAESKKETPTYDDMLLVLLGQIMEEVKQYSNSEKETHIKEKVNFHLHKLSDVSQNTNIELKKLEQEDSKKLTSESVCHVAYDKTVISKPKPVESTGKTRVKTIEVLNPETAKSSRPESSTTDPENEAEVEAEDEDEDEYEEIEASDVLVEFGLQNDFKKSYELVQADPSLVSEAHADELMAEAFKYQLSGYSEEAHSFVHQSLVLQYCTKLGADGINLFFDRMTSGNPKAIQFFLIDVEKTYNHIVERCKVLAREE
;
A
#
# COMPACT_ATOMS: atom_id res chain seq x y z
N MET A 1 -45.94 -10.29 -16.83
CA MET A 1 -44.70 -9.57 -16.46
C MET A 1 -43.71 -10.63 -16.02
N SER A 2 -42.56 -10.74 -16.69
CA SER A 2 -41.49 -11.62 -16.18
C SER A 2 -41.06 -11.06 -14.82
N ALA A 3 -41.23 -11.83 -13.75
CA ALA A 3 -40.72 -11.46 -12.45
C ALA A 3 -39.21 -11.23 -12.56
N LEU A 4 -38.69 -10.22 -11.86
CA LEU A 4 -37.25 -10.02 -11.72
C LEU A 4 -36.64 -11.29 -11.11
N ASN A 5 -35.64 -11.87 -11.76
CA ASN A 5 -35.01 -13.11 -11.33
C ASN A 5 -33.59 -12.82 -10.78
N TYR A 6 -33.38 -13.10 -9.49
CA TYR A 6 -32.09 -12.97 -8.80
C TYR A 6 -31.43 -14.32 -8.50
N SER A 7 -31.92 -15.43 -9.07
CA SER A 7 -31.49 -16.80 -8.76
C SER A 7 -30.00 -17.08 -9.01
N LYS A 8 -29.32 -16.18 -9.74
CA LYS A 8 -27.87 -16.19 -9.90
C LYS A 8 -27.15 -16.17 -8.54
N TRP A 9 -27.73 -15.50 -7.54
CA TRP A 9 -27.13 -15.29 -6.22
C TRP A 9 -27.58 -16.30 -5.17
N ASP A 10 -28.39 -17.31 -5.53
CA ASP A 10 -28.96 -18.27 -4.57
C ASP A 10 -27.90 -19.20 -3.94
N ASN A 11 -26.77 -19.43 -4.62
CA ASN A 11 -25.74 -20.40 -4.21
C ASN A 11 -24.40 -19.74 -3.85
N LEU A 12 -24.43 -18.69 -3.03
CA LEU A 12 -23.23 -18.05 -2.50
C LEU A 12 -22.55 -18.94 -1.44
N GLU A 13 -21.26 -19.24 -1.62
CA GLU A 13 -20.47 -19.97 -0.63
C GLU A 13 -19.53 -19.01 0.11
N ILE A 14 -20.00 -18.51 1.26
CA ILE A 14 -19.27 -17.60 2.15
C ILE A 14 -18.54 -18.45 3.19
N SER A 15 -17.21 -18.32 3.25
CA SER A 15 -16.38 -19.08 4.19
C SER A 15 -16.37 -18.51 5.60
N ASP A 16 -16.70 -17.23 5.74
CA ASP A 16 -16.73 -16.48 7.01
C ASP A 16 -18.16 -15.97 7.28
N ASP A 17 -19.12 -16.89 7.26
CA ASP A 17 -20.52 -16.57 7.54
C ASP A 17 -20.72 -16.43 9.05
N GLU A 18 -20.68 -15.19 9.53
CA GLU A 18 -20.88 -14.85 10.93
C GLU A 18 -22.30 -15.15 11.42
N ASP A 19 -23.30 -15.29 10.54
CA ASP A 19 -24.70 -15.52 10.92
C ASP A 19 -25.04 -17.01 11.12
N PHE A 20 -24.03 -17.89 11.13
CA PHE A 20 -24.23 -19.32 11.37
C PHE A 20 -24.77 -19.62 12.78
N GLU A 21 -25.95 -20.24 12.84
CA GLU A 21 -26.56 -20.77 14.07
C GLU A 21 -25.79 -22.02 14.54
N CYS A 22 -24.89 -21.82 15.51
CA CYS A 22 -24.16 -22.91 16.15
C CYS A 22 -24.97 -23.49 17.31
N HIS A 23 -24.77 -24.77 17.63
CA HIS A 23 -25.37 -25.37 18.82
C HIS A 23 -24.82 -24.69 20.09
N PRO A 24 -25.62 -24.48 21.15
CA PRO A 24 -25.18 -23.80 22.38
C PRO A 24 -23.92 -24.34 23.07
N ASN A 25 -23.49 -25.56 22.75
CA ASN A 25 -22.31 -26.22 23.34
C ASN A 25 -21.07 -26.18 22.44
N VAL A 26 -21.14 -25.57 21.27
CA VAL A 26 -20.03 -25.49 20.32
C VAL A 26 -19.51 -24.05 20.31
N ASP A 27 -18.20 -23.90 20.44
CA ASP A 27 -17.56 -22.60 20.28
C ASP A 27 -17.66 -22.15 18.81
N LYS A 28 -18.44 -21.09 18.60
CA LYS A 28 -18.70 -20.51 17.29
C LYS A 28 -17.40 -20.10 16.58
N ALA A 29 -16.45 -19.50 17.30
CA ALA A 29 -15.21 -18.97 16.69
C ALA A 29 -14.28 -20.09 16.19
N SER A 30 -14.17 -21.18 16.94
CA SER A 30 -13.38 -22.34 16.53
C SER A 30 -14.07 -23.12 15.42
N PHE A 31 -15.41 -23.23 15.46
CA PHE A 31 -16.20 -23.90 14.43
C PHE A 31 -16.11 -23.19 13.07
N ILE A 32 -16.23 -21.85 13.06
CA ILE A 32 -16.09 -21.04 11.83
C ILE A 32 -14.70 -21.25 11.22
N ARG A 33 -13.63 -21.14 12.02
CA ARG A 33 -12.26 -21.37 11.54
C ARG A 33 -12.05 -22.77 10.96
N TRP A 34 -12.58 -23.80 11.62
CA TRP A 34 -12.51 -25.17 11.12
C TRP A 34 -13.28 -25.33 9.80
N ARG A 35 -14.50 -24.79 9.72
CA ARG A 35 -15.32 -24.83 8.52
C ARG A 35 -14.68 -24.07 7.36
N GLN A 36 -14.09 -22.92 7.62
CA GLN A 36 -13.31 -22.15 6.65
C GLN A 36 -12.16 -23.00 6.10
N ALA A 37 -11.33 -23.58 6.98
CA ALA A 37 -10.22 -24.44 6.57
C ALA A 37 -10.69 -25.65 5.76
N GLU A 38 -11.79 -26.28 6.15
CA GLU A 38 -12.36 -27.42 5.42
C GLU A 38 -12.89 -27.01 4.04
N ILE A 39 -13.56 -25.86 3.91
CA ILE A 39 -14.01 -25.33 2.63
C ILE A 39 -12.80 -25.02 1.72
N HIS A 40 -11.76 -24.38 2.24
CA HIS A 40 -10.55 -24.11 1.47
C HIS A 40 -9.85 -25.39 1.02
N ARG A 41 -9.69 -26.38 1.92
CA ARG A 41 -9.13 -27.69 1.60
C ARG A 41 -9.91 -28.38 0.49
N GLN A 42 -11.24 -28.46 0.61
CA GLN A 42 -12.08 -29.08 -0.42
C GLN A 42 -12.03 -28.34 -1.76
N ARG A 43 -11.84 -27.01 -1.74
CA ARG A 43 -11.68 -26.20 -2.96
C ARG A 43 -10.33 -26.47 -3.62
N GLU A 44 -9.25 -26.46 -2.85
CA GLU A 44 -7.90 -26.74 -3.33
C GLU A 44 -7.84 -28.15 -3.93
N GLU A 45 -8.32 -29.17 -3.20
CA GLU A 45 -8.41 -30.55 -3.70
C GLU A 45 -9.21 -30.64 -5.01
N ARG A 46 -10.31 -29.88 -5.13
CA ARG A 46 -11.11 -29.85 -6.36
C ARG A 46 -10.37 -29.17 -7.50
N GLN A 47 -9.75 -28.01 -7.25
CA GLN A 47 -8.99 -27.26 -8.25
C GLN A 47 -7.79 -28.07 -8.76
N GLU A 48 -7.04 -28.70 -7.86
CA GLU A 48 -5.96 -29.62 -8.19
C GLU A 48 -6.45 -30.79 -9.06
N ARG A 49 -7.56 -31.41 -8.67
CA ARG A 49 -8.16 -32.51 -9.46
C ARG A 49 -8.61 -32.06 -10.84
N ILE A 50 -9.23 -30.89 -10.96
CA ILE A 50 -9.61 -30.30 -12.26
C ILE A 50 -8.36 -30.03 -13.11
N ALA A 51 -7.31 -29.46 -12.52
CA ALA A 51 -6.05 -29.20 -13.21
C ALA A 51 -5.41 -30.50 -13.71
N GLN A 52 -5.38 -31.54 -12.86
CA GLN A 52 -4.91 -32.87 -13.21
C GLN A 52 -5.70 -33.46 -14.38
N LEU A 53 -7.03 -33.48 -14.30
CA LEU A 53 -7.89 -34.03 -15.37
C LEU A 53 -7.78 -33.23 -16.68
N ARG A 54 -7.59 -31.91 -16.62
CA ARG A 54 -7.33 -31.08 -17.81
C ARG A 54 -6.00 -31.43 -18.47
N SER A 55 -4.96 -31.61 -17.67
CA SER A 55 -3.65 -32.08 -18.17
C SER A 55 -3.79 -33.46 -18.80
N GLU A 56 -4.49 -34.39 -18.13
CA GLU A 56 -4.74 -35.75 -18.60
C GLU A 56 -5.53 -35.78 -19.91
N THR A 57 -6.57 -34.95 -20.02
CA THR A 57 -7.38 -34.81 -21.25
C THR A 57 -6.51 -34.37 -22.42
N THR A 58 -5.60 -33.42 -22.18
CA THR A 58 -4.65 -32.95 -23.20
C THR A 58 -3.69 -34.06 -23.60
N MET A 59 -3.14 -34.81 -22.62
CA MET A 59 -2.25 -35.94 -22.89
C MET A 59 -2.97 -37.07 -23.65
N ASN A 60 -4.16 -37.47 -23.21
CA ASN A 60 -4.96 -38.52 -23.83
C ASN A 60 -5.33 -38.16 -25.26
N LYS A 61 -5.65 -36.90 -25.56
CA LYS A 61 -5.94 -36.42 -26.92
C LYS A 61 -4.73 -36.59 -27.86
N GLU A 62 -3.54 -36.17 -27.42
CA GLU A 62 -2.30 -36.31 -28.19
C GLU A 62 -1.92 -37.78 -28.41
N LEU A 63 -1.99 -38.60 -27.36
CA LEU A 63 -1.70 -40.03 -27.44
C LEU A 63 -2.71 -40.77 -28.34
N LEU A 64 -4.00 -40.44 -28.28
CA LEU A 64 -5.01 -40.98 -29.19
C LEU A 64 -4.71 -40.64 -30.64
N SER A 65 -4.33 -39.40 -30.94
CA SER A 65 -3.96 -39.00 -32.30
C SER A 65 -2.82 -39.87 -32.81
N ARG A 66 -1.73 -39.98 -32.04
CA ARG A 66 -0.54 -40.76 -32.41
C ARG A 66 -0.82 -42.26 -32.53
N LEU A 67 -1.61 -42.82 -31.63
CA LEU A 67 -1.98 -44.24 -31.65
C LEU A 67 -2.91 -44.56 -32.82
N SER A 68 -3.81 -43.63 -33.18
CA SER A 68 -4.66 -43.76 -34.37
C SER A 68 -3.85 -43.69 -35.68
N GLU A 69 -2.82 -42.84 -35.73
CA GLU A 69 -1.89 -42.79 -36.86
C GLU A 69 -1.05 -44.07 -36.94
N LEU A 70 -0.57 -44.57 -35.80
CA LEU A 70 0.16 -45.83 -35.72
C LEU A 70 -0.71 -46.98 -36.23
N SER A 71 -1.95 -47.10 -35.77
CA SER A 71 -2.89 -48.13 -36.22
C SER A 71 -3.08 -48.09 -37.75
N LYS A 72 -3.35 -46.91 -38.32
CA LYS A 72 -3.50 -46.74 -39.78
C LYS A 72 -2.24 -47.11 -40.57
N LYS A 73 -1.07 -46.66 -40.12
CA LYS A 73 0.21 -46.95 -40.80
C LYS A 73 0.63 -48.41 -40.64
N LEU A 74 0.27 -49.03 -39.53
CA LEU A 74 0.49 -50.46 -39.30
C LEU A 74 -0.37 -51.31 -40.25
N ASP A 75 -1.58 -50.87 -40.57
CA ASP A 75 -2.42 -51.54 -41.57
C ASP A 75 -1.85 -51.45 -42.99
N SER A 76 -1.21 -50.34 -43.36
CA SER A 76 -0.65 -50.13 -44.69
C SER A 76 0.77 -50.67 -44.90
N GLU A 77 1.66 -50.48 -43.92
CA GLU A 77 3.10 -50.77 -44.04
C GLU A 77 3.56 -51.99 -43.22
N GLY A 78 2.67 -52.55 -42.38
CA GLY A 78 2.93 -53.75 -41.59
C GLY A 78 4.05 -53.61 -40.57
N LEU A 79 4.69 -54.74 -40.23
CA LEU A 79 5.67 -54.84 -39.15
C LEU A 79 6.93 -53.97 -39.34
N SER A 80 7.28 -53.68 -40.60
CA SER A 80 8.44 -52.84 -40.95
C SER A 80 8.30 -51.41 -40.43
N TYR A 81 7.09 -50.86 -40.47
CA TYR A 81 6.81 -49.52 -39.91
C TYR A 81 6.93 -49.51 -38.40
N PHE A 82 6.38 -50.52 -37.74
CA PHE A 82 6.44 -50.66 -36.29
C PHE A 82 7.88 -50.70 -35.76
N ALA A 83 8.73 -51.53 -36.36
CA ALA A 83 10.14 -51.62 -35.98
C ALA A 83 10.89 -50.30 -36.21
N ARG A 84 10.67 -49.64 -37.36
CA ARG A 84 11.28 -48.34 -37.66
C ARG A 84 10.85 -47.24 -36.67
N LEU A 85 9.57 -47.23 -36.30
CA LEU A 85 9.04 -46.28 -35.32
C LEU A 85 9.69 -46.50 -33.95
N LEU A 86 9.82 -47.74 -33.50
CA LEU A 86 10.42 -48.08 -32.22
C LEU A 86 11.87 -47.57 -32.13
N ILE A 87 12.69 -47.84 -33.15
CA ILE A 87 14.07 -47.33 -33.25
C ILE A 87 14.10 -45.79 -33.24
N THR A 88 13.21 -45.16 -34.01
CA THR A 88 13.13 -43.69 -34.08
C THR A 88 12.82 -43.08 -32.71
N LEU A 89 11.92 -43.71 -31.95
CA LEU A 89 11.53 -43.24 -30.61
C LEU A 89 12.65 -43.48 -29.59
N GLU A 90 13.35 -44.61 -29.64
CA GLU A 90 14.52 -44.88 -28.80
C GLU A 90 15.64 -43.86 -29.02
N GLN A 91 15.92 -43.51 -30.28
CA GLN A 91 16.90 -42.48 -30.64
C GLN A 91 16.51 -41.11 -30.08
N LYS A 92 15.25 -40.70 -30.29
CA LYS A 92 14.74 -39.44 -29.73
C LYS A 92 14.81 -39.38 -28.21
N ARG A 93 14.55 -40.50 -27.53
CA ARG A 93 14.68 -40.61 -26.08
C ARG A 93 16.13 -40.45 -25.63
N ALA A 94 17.08 -41.06 -26.33
CA ALA A 94 18.51 -40.94 -26.04
C ALA A 94 19.03 -39.51 -26.25
N GLU A 95 18.46 -38.77 -27.20
CA GLU A 95 18.80 -37.36 -27.47
C GLU A 95 18.11 -36.38 -26.50
N SER A 96 16.98 -36.77 -25.90
CA SER A 96 16.23 -35.93 -24.96
C SER A 96 16.95 -35.81 -23.62
N LYS A 97 17.26 -34.58 -23.23
CA LYS A 97 17.81 -34.24 -21.90
C LYS A 97 16.75 -33.88 -20.86
N LYS A 98 15.46 -34.02 -21.19
CA LYS A 98 14.37 -33.64 -20.28
C LYS A 98 14.14 -34.76 -19.27
N GLU A 99 14.09 -34.39 -17.99
CA GLU A 99 13.84 -35.35 -16.89
C GLU A 99 12.39 -35.84 -16.85
N THR A 100 11.45 -35.06 -17.40
CA THR A 100 10.04 -35.43 -17.47
C THR A 100 9.75 -36.30 -18.71
N PRO A 101 9.01 -37.42 -18.57
CA PRO A 101 8.64 -38.26 -19.71
C PRO A 101 7.87 -37.47 -20.77
N THR A 102 8.29 -37.58 -22.03
CA THR A 102 7.61 -36.98 -23.18
C THR A 102 6.51 -37.92 -23.70
N TYR A 103 5.58 -37.41 -24.51
CA TYR A 103 4.60 -38.23 -25.22
C TYR A 103 5.21 -39.38 -26.03
N ASP A 104 6.38 -39.12 -26.66
CA ASP A 104 7.16 -40.14 -27.39
C ASP A 104 7.63 -41.25 -26.45
N ASP A 105 8.06 -40.90 -25.22
CA ASP A 105 8.51 -41.87 -24.21
C ASP A 105 7.36 -42.74 -23.70
N MET A 106 6.19 -42.15 -23.46
CA MET A 106 4.99 -42.90 -23.06
C MET A 106 4.57 -43.89 -24.14
N LEU A 107 4.62 -43.47 -25.41
CA LEU A 107 4.32 -44.35 -26.53
C LEU A 107 5.38 -45.45 -26.69
N LEU A 108 6.67 -45.14 -26.52
CA LEU A 108 7.75 -46.11 -26.54
C LEU A 108 7.56 -47.22 -25.48
N VAL A 109 7.18 -46.86 -24.25
CA VAL A 109 6.90 -47.83 -23.18
C VAL A 109 5.76 -48.77 -23.58
N LEU A 110 4.69 -48.24 -24.16
CA LEU A 110 3.56 -49.04 -24.64
C LEU A 110 3.97 -49.98 -25.77
N LEU A 111 4.74 -49.51 -26.76
CA LEU A 111 5.23 -50.36 -27.85
C LEU A 111 6.18 -51.46 -27.33
N GLY A 112 7.02 -51.15 -26.35
CA GLY A 112 7.88 -52.13 -25.69
C GLY A 112 7.08 -53.21 -24.97
N GLN A 113 6.00 -52.84 -24.26
CA GLN A 113 5.08 -53.80 -23.64
C GLN A 113 4.43 -54.72 -24.67
N ILE A 114 3.93 -54.16 -25.78
CA ILE A 114 3.34 -54.95 -26.87
C ILE A 114 4.37 -55.93 -27.46
N MET A 115 5.63 -55.49 -27.64
CA MET A 115 6.69 -56.36 -28.15
C MET A 115 7.02 -57.53 -27.22
N GLU A 116 7.08 -57.30 -25.91
CA GLU A 116 7.35 -58.37 -24.95
C GLU A 116 6.18 -59.37 -24.89
N GLU A 117 4.93 -58.89 -24.93
CA GLU A 117 3.76 -59.76 -24.99
C GLU A 117 3.69 -60.60 -26.27
N VAL A 118 4.16 -60.06 -27.40
CA VAL A 118 4.08 -60.73 -28.71
C VAL A 118 5.30 -61.63 -28.97
N LYS A 119 6.34 -61.57 -28.14
CA LYS A 119 7.59 -62.34 -28.28
C LYS A 119 7.39 -63.85 -28.33
N GLN A 120 6.33 -64.35 -27.70
CA GLN A 120 5.98 -65.77 -27.62
C GLN A 120 5.37 -66.35 -28.90
N TYR A 121 4.89 -65.51 -29.83
CA TYR A 121 4.24 -65.95 -31.06
C TYR A 121 5.23 -66.14 -32.22
N SER A 122 4.85 -66.93 -33.23
CA SER A 122 5.65 -67.12 -34.44
C SER A 122 5.70 -65.85 -35.28
N ASN A 123 6.79 -65.62 -36.03
CA ASN A 123 6.98 -64.40 -36.85
C ASN A 123 5.81 -64.10 -37.82
N SER A 124 5.08 -65.13 -38.27
CA SER A 124 3.90 -64.97 -39.13
C SER A 124 2.65 -64.46 -38.39
N GLU A 125 2.56 -64.70 -37.08
CA GLU A 125 1.42 -64.34 -36.22
C GLU A 125 1.70 -63.06 -35.41
N LYS A 126 2.97 -62.62 -35.34
CA LYS A 126 3.35 -61.40 -34.61
C LYS A 126 2.64 -60.17 -35.14
N GLU A 127 2.51 -60.05 -36.47
CA GLU A 127 1.88 -58.87 -37.06
C GLU A 127 0.40 -58.77 -36.70
N THR A 128 -0.34 -59.89 -36.74
CA THR A 128 -1.76 -59.90 -36.37
C THR A 128 -1.96 -59.56 -34.90
N HIS A 129 -1.15 -60.13 -34.01
CA HIS A 129 -1.26 -59.83 -32.58
C HIS A 129 -0.82 -58.40 -32.23
N ILE A 130 0.17 -57.82 -32.91
CA ILE A 130 0.53 -56.40 -32.70
C ILE A 130 -0.63 -55.50 -33.12
N LYS A 131 -1.26 -55.76 -34.26
CA LYS A 131 -2.44 -54.99 -34.71
C LYS A 131 -3.59 -55.10 -33.71
N GLU A 132 -3.91 -56.31 -33.26
CA GLU A 132 -4.95 -56.55 -32.24
C GLU A 132 -4.64 -55.78 -30.95
N LYS A 133 -3.40 -55.83 -30.46
CA LYS A 133 -2.99 -55.16 -29.23
C LYS A 133 -3.00 -53.63 -29.36
N VAL A 134 -2.48 -53.09 -30.45
CA VAL A 134 -2.53 -51.64 -30.73
C VAL A 134 -3.98 -51.15 -30.75
N ASN A 135 -4.88 -51.89 -31.43
CA ASN A 135 -6.31 -51.55 -31.46
C ASN A 135 -6.99 -51.70 -30.10
N PHE A 136 -6.63 -52.71 -29.31
CA PHE A 136 -7.10 -52.85 -27.93
C PHE A 136 -6.69 -51.66 -27.05
N HIS A 137 -5.42 -51.25 -27.12
CA HIS A 137 -4.94 -50.08 -26.37
C HIS A 137 -5.58 -48.78 -26.87
N LEU A 138 -5.89 -48.67 -28.16
CA LEU A 138 -6.61 -47.53 -28.72
C LEU A 138 -8.02 -47.44 -28.15
N HIS A 139 -8.77 -48.56 -28.12
CA HIS A 139 -10.09 -48.60 -27.51
C HIS A 139 -10.03 -48.26 -26.02
N LYS A 140 -9.11 -48.88 -25.28
CA LYS A 140 -8.94 -48.63 -23.84
C LYS A 140 -8.61 -47.16 -23.56
N LEU A 141 -7.73 -46.55 -24.34
CA LEU A 141 -7.38 -45.13 -24.18
C LEU A 141 -8.57 -44.22 -24.55
N SER A 142 -9.39 -44.62 -25.53
CA SER A 142 -10.63 -43.92 -25.86
C SER A 142 -11.62 -43.96 -24.70
N ASP A 143 -11.82 -45.13 -24.08
CA ASP A 143 -12.72 -45.30 -22.93
C ASP A 143 -12.24 -44.46 -21.73
N VAL A 144 -10.94 -44.51 -21.42
CA VAL A 144 -10.34 -43.69 -20.36
C VAL A 144 -10.55 -42.21 -20.67
N SER A 145 -10.23 -41.77 -21.88
CA SER A 145 -10.42 -40.38 -22.31
C SER A 145 -11.87 -39.91 -22.15
N GLN A 146 -12.85 -40.75 -22.52
CA GLN A 146 -14.26 -40.44 -22.33
C GLN A 146 -14.63 -40.29 -20.85
N ASN A 147 -14.17 -41.22 -20.00
CA ASN A 147 -14.40 -41.17 -18.56
C ASN A 147 -13.76 -39.92 -17.92
N THR A 148 -12.51 -39.60 -18.26
CA THR A 148 -11.80 -38.39 -17.82
C THR A 148 -12.58 -37.13 -18.21
N ASN A 149 -13.11 -37.06 -19.43
CA ASN A 149 -13.93 -35.94 -19.89
C ASN A 149 -15.28 -35.83 -19.15
N ILE A 150 -15.91 -36.96 -18.83
CA ILE A 150 -17.16 -36.99 -18.04
C ILE A 150 -16.89 -36.49 -16.61
N GLU A 151 -15.82 -36.96 -15.98
CA GLU A 151 -15.43 -36.56 -14.63
C GLU A 151 -15.06 -35.08 -14.58
N LEU A 152 -14.27 -34.60 -15.54
CA LEU A 152 -13.91 -33.19 -15.66
C LEU A 152 -15.16 -32.32 -15.76
N LYS A 153 -16.11 -32.66 -16.63
CA LYS A 153 -17.37 -31.92 -16.76
C LYS A 153 -18.19 -31.93 -15.47
N LYS A 154 -18.21 -33.06 -14.75
CA LYS A 154 -18.91 -33.18 -13.48
C LYS A 154 -18.30 -32.23 -12.44
N LEU A 155 -16.97 -32.20 -12.31
CA LEU A 155 -16.28 -31.32 -11.37
C LEU A 155 -16.44 -29.84 -11.75
N GLU A 156 -16.38 -29.48 -13.04
CA GLU A 156 -16.64 -28.11 -13.51
C GLU A 156 -18.09 -27.67 -13.25
N GLN A 157 -19.05 -28.58 -13.37
CA GLN A 157 -20.44 -28.32 -12.98
C GLN A 157 -20.60 -28.15 -11.48
N GLU A 158 -19.89 -28.94 -10.67
CA GLU A 158 -19.90 -28.79 -9.20
C GLU A 158 -19.26 -27.48 -8.76
N ASP A 159 -18.18 -27.07 -9.43
CA ASP A 159 -17.49 -25.81 -9.14
C ASP A 159 -18.35 -24.60 -9.53
N SER A 160 -18.95 -24.63 -10.72
CA SER A 160 -19.84 -23.55 -11.18
C SER A 160 -21.17 -23.45 -10.43
N LYS A 161 -21.59 -24.47 -9.67
CA LYS A 161 -22.78 -24.40 -8.80
C LYS A 161 -22.57 -23.45 -7.63
N LYS A 162 -21.34 -23.31 -7.13
CA LYS A 162 -21.02 -22.51 -5.95
C LYS A 162 -20.40 -21.20 -6.38
N LEU A 163 -21.00 -20.10 -5.97
CA LEU A 163 -20.52 -18.78 -6.28
C LEU A 163 -19.57 -18.31 -5.16
N THR A 164 -18.26 -18.35 -5.44
CA THR A 164 -17.19 -17.97 -4.50
C THR A 164 -16.70 -16.55 -4.78
N SER A 165 -16.05 -15.91 -3.81
CA SER A 165 -15.44 -14.58 -4.00
C SER A 165 -14.54 -14.52 -5.22
N GLU A 166 -13.66 -15.50 -5.39
CA GLU A 166 -12.75 -15.61 -6.54
C GLU A 166 -13.48 -15.72 -7.89
N SER A 167 -14.63 -16.43 -7.92
CA SER A 167 -15.44 -16.55 -9.15
C SER A 167 -16.26 -15.29 -9.46
N VAL A 168 -16.65 -14.53 -8.44
CA VAL A 168 -17.52 -13.35 -8.57
C VAL A 168 -16.74 -12.10 -8.92
N CYS A 169 -15.63 -11.88 -8.22
CA CYS A 169 -14.85 -10.66 -8.32
C CYS A 169 -13.37 -10.98 -8.53
N HIS A 170 -12.79 -10.25 -9.46
CA HIS A 170 -11.34 -10.15 -9.60
C HIS A 170 -10.94 -8.71 -9.24
N VAL A 171 -9.71 -8.54 -8.78
CA VAL A 171 -9.19 -7.21 -8.46
C VAL A 171 -9.01 -6.43 -9.76
N ALA A 172 -9.97 -5.56 -10.08
CA ALA A 172 -9.92 -4.74 -11.29
C ALA A 172 -9.08 -3.46 -11.09
N TYR A 173 -9.07 -2.92 -9.89
CA TYR A 173 -8.36 -1.70 -9.53
C TYR A 173 -7.90 -1.78 -8.08
N ASP A 174 -6.62 -1.55 -7.86
CA ASP A 174 -6.02 -1.44 -6.53
C ASP A 174 -5.09 -0.23 -6.52
N LYS A 175 -5.37 0.73 -5.63
CA LYS A 175 -4.56 1.94 -5.46
C LYS A 175 -4.39 2.21 -3.97
N THR A 176 -3.15 2.08 -3.51
CA THR A 176 -2.75 2.50 -2.18
C THR A 176 -2.16 3.90 -2.26
N VAL A 177 -2.66 4.81 -1.42
CA VAL A 177 -2.09 6.16 -1.26
C VAL A 177 -1.68 6.30 0.20
N ILE A 178 -0.37 6.43 0.42
CA ILE A 178 0.18 6.70 1.74
C ILE A 178 0.56 8.18 1.75
N SER A 179 -0.16 8.99 2.53
CA SER A 179 0.19 10.39 2.76
C SER A 179 1.46 10.45 3.59
N LYS A 180 2.62 10.53 2.91
CA LYS A 180 3.88 10.81 3.58
C LYS A 180 3.97 12.31 3.86
N PRO A 181 4.44 12.73 5.05
CA PRO A 181 4.72 14.13 5.32
C PRO A 181 5.77 14.63 4.30
N LYS A 182 5.56 15.84 3.76
CA LYS A 182 6.50 16.44 2.80
C LYS A 182 7.88 16.53 3.46
N PRO A 183 8.96 16.11 2.79
CA PRO A 183 10.30 16.37 3.28
C PRO A 183 10.47 17.90 3.38
N VAL A 184 10.84 18.36 4.58
CA VAL A 184 11.20 19.75 4.81
C VAL A 184 12.45 20.01 3.98
N GLU A 185 12.31 20.73 2.86
CA GLU A 185 13.46 21.27 2.14
C GLU A 185 14.11 22.30 3.06
N SER A 186 15.25 21.91 3.64
CA SER A 186 16.12 22.85 4.34
C SER A 186 16.75 23.76 3.29
N THR A 187 16.16 24.92 3.08
CA THR A 187 16.81 26.08 2.45
C THR A 187 17.85 26.68 3.41
N GLY A 188 18.78 25.86 3.89
CA GLY A 188 19.94 26.31 4.65
C GLY A 188 21.12 26.42 3.70
N LYS A 189 21.37 27.61 3.13
CA LYS A 189 22.69 27.95 2.58
C LYS A 189 23.71 27.82 3.72
N THR A 190 24.45 26.71 3.76
CA THR A 190 25.59 26.55 4.64
C THR A 190 26.68 27.51 4.16
N ARG A 191 26.75 28.71 4.74
CA ARG A 191 27.92 29.58 4.60
C ARG A 191 29.03 28.92 5.42
N VAL A 192 29.88 28.16 4.74
CA VAL A 192 31.15 27.68 5.30
C VAL A 192 31.99 28.91 5.63
N LYS A 193 32.03 29.33 6.90
CA LYS A 193 33.12 30.16 7.41
C LYS A 193 34.30 29.22 7.66
N THR A 194 35.21 29.14 6.70
CA THR A 194 36.57 28.63 6.93
C THR A 194 37.24 29.55 7.94
N ILE A 195 37.38 29.08 9.18
CA ILE A 195 38.26 29.70 10.16
C ILE A 195 39.64 29.09 9.93
N GLU A 196 40.55 29.84 9.30
CA GLU A 196 41.97 29.52 9.34
C GLU A 196 42.53 30.01 10.68
N VAL A 197 42.88 29.09 11.57
CA VAL A 197 43.64 29.40 12.79
C VAL A 197 45.11 29.06 12.55
N LEU A 198 45.95 30.06 12.76
CA LEU A 198 47.40 30.09 12.56
C LEU A 198 48.17 29.46 13.73
N ASN A 199 47.92 28.19 14.09
CA ASN A 199 48.92 27.30 14.69
C ASN A 199 48.39 25.85 14.84
N PRO A 200 48.96 24.82 14.18
CA PRO A 200 48.38 23.49 14.14
C PRO A 200 49.18 22.45 14.94
N GLU A 201 49.59 22.69 16.18
CA GLU A 201 50.14 21.61 17.03
C GLU A 201 49.82 21.82 18.51
N THR A 202 48.78 21.13 19.00
CA THR A 202 48.83 20.33 20.23
C THR A 202 47.53 19.53 20.40
N ALA A 203 47.64 18.22 20.14
CA ALA A 203 46.96 17.08 20.76
C ALA A 203 45.53 17.29 21.33
N LYS A 204 44.50 16.67 20.75
CA LYS A 204 44.06 15.27 21.02
C LYS A 204 43.97 14.92 22.52
N SER A 205 42.72 14.79 22.97
CA SER A 205 42.13 13.86 23.98
C SER A 205 41.07 14.68 24.73
N SER A 206 39.82 14.31 24.97
CA SER A 206 39.11 13.03 25.08
C SER A 206 37.62 13.37 25.30
N ARG A 207 36.68 12.56 24.77
CA ARG A 207 35.32 12.42 25.36
C ARG A 207 35.48 11.69 26.71
N PRO A 208 34.63 11.88 27.75
CA PRO A 208 33.19 11.58 27.67
C PRO A 208 32.21 12.49 28.48
N GLU A 209 30.95 12.45 28.04
CA GLU A 209 29.65 12.47 28.76
C GLU A 209 29.47 13.17 30.12
N SER A 210 28.47 14.06 30.23
CA SER A 210 27.27 13.92 31.09
C SER A 210 26.50 15.26 31.25
N SER A 211 25.17 15.16 31.10
CA SER A 211 24.05 15.89 31.73
C SER A 211 24.15 17.31 32.32
N THR A 212 22.98 18.00 32.26
CA THR A 212 22.55 19.21 33.01
C THR A 212 23.25 20.50 32.59
N THR A 213 22.63 21.67 32.39
CA THR A 213 21.37 22.29 32.81
C THR A 213 21.25 23.60 32.01
N ASP A 214 20.01 24.11 31.83
CA ASP A 214 19.64 25.51 31.57
C ASP A 214 20.22 26.26 30.34
N PRO A 215 19.37 26.86 29.49
CA PRO A 215 19.77 27.99 28.68
C PRO A 215 19.26 29.28 29.35
N GLU A 216 20.07 29.86 30.23
CA GLU A 216 20.19 31.31 30.26
C GLU A 216 21.03 31.69 29.05
N ASN A 217 20.42 32.37 28.08
CA ASN A 217 21.19 33.15 27.13
C ASN A 217 20.47 34.48 26.94
N GLU A 218 20.96 35.46 27.70
CA GLU A 218 20.70 36.87 27.54
C GLU A 218 21.18 37.26 26.14
N ALA A 219 20.23 37.64 25.28
CA ALA A 219 20.56 38.29 24.03
C ALA A 219 20.84 39.77 24.34
N GLU A 220 22.13 40.10 24.39
CA GLU A 220 22.62 41.47 24.26
C GLU A 220 22.07 42.08 22.98
N VAL A 221 21.40 43.22 23.14
CA VAL A 221 20.91 44.04 22.04
C VAL A 221 22.07 44.92 21.61
N GLU A 222 22.81 44.51 20.57
CA GLU A 222 23.64 45.46 19.83
C GLU A 222 22.74 46.28 18.92
N ALA A 223 22.76 47.60 19.16
CA ALA A 223 22.19 48.60 18.28
C ALA A 223 23.01 48.62 16.99
N GLU A 224 22.38 48.26 15.88
CA GLU A 224 22.87 48.61 14.55
C GLU A 224 22.04 49.77 14.01
N ASP A 225 22.78 50.74 13.48
CA ASP A 225 22.38 52.08 13.11
C ASP A 225 21.31 52.13 12.01
N GLU A 226 20.58 53.24 12.04
CA GLU A 226 19.50 53.68 11.14
C GLU A 226 19.89 53.59 9.66
N ASP A 227 19.15 52.77 8.90
CA ASP A 227 18.89 53.02 7.49
C ASP A 227 17.42 53.45 7.34
N GLU A 228 17.28 54.65 6.81
CA GLU A 228 16.06 55.41 6.55
C GLU A 228 15.31 54.80 5.35
N ASP A 229 14.63 53.67 5.58
CA ASP A 229 13.79 53.04 4.56
C ASP A 229 12.33 53.52 4.68
N GLU A 230 11.89 54.14 3.59
CA GLU A 230 10.54 54.57 3.23
C GLU A 230 9.47 53.60 3.79
N TYR A 231 8.64 54.09 4.73
CA TYR A 231 7.50 53.35 5.27
C TYR A 231 6.51 53.02 4.14
N GLU A 232 6.63 51.84 3.52
CA GLU A 232 5.51 51.28 2.78
C GLU A 232 4.35 51.14 3.77
N GLU A 233 3.24 51.80 3.48
CA GLU A 233 2.03 51.77 4.29
C GLU A 233 1.40 50.37 4.19
N ILE A 234 1.90 49.45 5.00
CA ILE A 234 1.35 48.10 5.14
C ILE A 234 0.00 48.25 5.82
N GLU A 235 -1.09 48.18 5.05
CA GLU A 235 -2.46 48.12 5.55
C GLU A 235 -2.84 46.66 5.79
N ALA A 236 -3.23 46.33 7.02
CA ALA A 236 -3.73 45.00 7.32
C ALA A 236 -5.07 44.75 6.60
N SER A 237 -5.27 43.52 6.12
CA SER A 237 -6.56 43.13 5.53
C SER A 237 -7.71 43.22 6.54
N ASP A 238 -8.94 43.46 6.07
CA ASP A 238 -10.14 43.57 6.93
C ASP A 238 -10.29 42.38 7.90
N VAL A 239 -9.93 41.17 7.45
CA VAL A 239 -9.99 39.94 8.26
C VAL A 239 -8.96 39.96 9.40
N LEU A 240 -7.76 40.51 9.15
CA LEU A 240 -6.74 40.67 10.19
C LEU A 240 -7.13 41.73 11.20
N VAL A 241 -7.77 42.82 10.76
CA VAL A 241 -8.29 43.85 11.68
C VAL A 241 -9.36 43.25 12.60
N GLU A 242 -10.31 42.47 12.08
CA GLU A 242 -11.32 41.78 12.89
C GLU A 242 -10.69 40.80 13.90
N PHE A 243 -9.64 40.09 13.48
CA PHE A 243 -8.88 39.19 14.35
C PHE A 243 -8.12 39.95 15.44
N GLY A 244 -7.42 41.04 15.09
CA GLY A 244 -6.61 41.88 15.99
C GLY A 244 -7.41 42.55 17.10
N LEU A 245 -8.70 42.82 16.86
CA LEU A 245 -9.61 43.36 17.86
C LEU A 245 -10.13 42.32 18.88
N GLN A 246 -9.83 41.02 18.68
CA GLN A 246 -10.19 39.99 19.66
C GLN A 246 -9.16 39.92 20.79
N ASN A 247 -9.59 39.52 21.99
CA ASN A 247 -8.72 39.19 23.12
C ASN A 247 -9.00 37.83 23.76
N ASP A 248 -10.07 37.14 23.31
CA ASP A 248 -10.48 35.85 23.86
C ASP A 248 -9.83 34.70 23.08
N PHE A 249 -9.01 33.87 23.73
CA PHE A 249 -8.39 32.69 23.09
C PHE A 249 -9.40 31.78 22.38
N LYS A 250 -10.63 31.65 22.91
CA LYS A 250 -11.66 30.82 22.29
C LYS A 250 -12.14 31.39 20.94
N LYS A 251 -12.37 32.70 20.88
CA LYS A 251 -12.81 33.37 19.65
C LYS A 251 -11.68 33.43 18.62
N SER A 252 -10.46 33.72 19.07
CA SER A 252 -9.28 33.65 18.21
C SER A 252 -9.09 32.25 17.61
N TYR A 253 -9.34 31.19 18.40
CA TYR A 253 -9.28 29.82 17.89
C TYR A 253 -10.34 29.52 16.83
N GLU A 254 -11.59 29.96 17.04
CA GLU A 254 -12.67 29.78 16.06
C GLU A 254 -12.36 30.47 14.73
N LEU A 255 -11.79 31.69 14.77
CA LEU A 255 -11.39 32.44 13.57
C LEU A 255 -10.22 31.76 12.83
N VAL A 256 -9.20 31.31 13.56
CA VAL A 256 -8.06 30.59 12.98
C VAL A 256 -8.46 29.21 12.46
N GLN A 257 -9.45 28.56 13.09
CA GLN A 257 -9.99 27.29 12.60
C GLN A 257 -10.82 27.49 11.32
N ALA A 258 -11.52 28.61 11.19
CA ALA A 258 -12.26 28.97 9.99
C ALA A 258 -11.33 29.30 8.81
N ASP A 259 -10.22 30.00 9.07
CA ASP A 259 -9.19 30.29 8.07
C ASP A 259 -7.77 29.99 8.58
N PRO A 260 -7.26 28.76 8.36
CA PRO A 260 -5.89 28.40 8.75
C PRO A 260 -4.80 29.18 8.00
N SER A 261 -5.13 29.86 6.89
CA SER A 261 -4.15 30.68 6.16
C SER A 261 -3.79 31.98 6.89
N LEU A 262 -4.58 32.36 7.90
CA LEU A 262 -4.34 33.50 8.77
C LEU A 262 -3.04 33.36 9.57
N VAL A 263 -2.61 32.13 9.87
CA VAL A 263 -1.39 31.86 10.65
C VAL A 263 -0.17 31.92 9.74
N SER A 264 0.38 33.14 9.62
CA SER A 264 1.60 33.44 8.87
C SER A 264 2.46 34.42 9.66
N GLU A 265 3.77 34.39 9.45
CA GLU A 265 4.71 35.36 10.04
C GLU A 265 4.42 36.78 9.52
N ALA A 266 4.15 36.92 8.22
CA ALA A 266 3.79 38.21 7.61
C ALA A 266 2.54 38.85 8.25
N HIS A 267 1.51 38.04 8.50
CA HIS A 267 0.28 38.53 9.15
C HIS A 267 0.51 38.94 10.61
N ALA A 268 1.46 38.31 11.30
CA ALA A 268 1.82 38.73 12.66
C ALA A 268 2.51 40.11 12.64
N ASP A 269 3.37 40.35 11.65
CA ASP A 269 4.04 41.64 11.48
C ASP A 269 3.05 42.74 11.04
N GLU A 270 2.08 42.42 10.17
CA GLU A 270 0.98 43.32 9.80
C GLU A 270 0.15 43.75 11.03
N LEU A 271 -0.20 42.81 11.90
CA LEU A 271 -0.90 43.14 13.16
C LEU A 271 -0.05 43.99 14.09
N MET A 272 1.27 43.78 14.11
CA MET A 272 2.19 44.60 14.89
C MET A 272 2.26 46.03 14.35
N ALA A 273 2.30 46.20 13.02
CA ALA A 273 2.28 47.51 12.37
C ALA A 273 0.96 48.26 12.67
N GLU A 274 -0.18 47.57 12.64
CA GLU A 274 -1.46 48.16 13.07
C GLU A 274 -1.44 48.53 14.55
N ALA A 275 -0.86 47.73 15.44
CA ALA A 275 -0.73 48.09 16.86
C ALA A 275 0.00 49.43 17.05
N PHE A 276 1.06 49.69 16.26
CA PHE A 276 1.73 50.99 16.24
C PHE A 276 0.78 52.12 15.82
N LYS A 277 0.05 51.96 14.71
CA LYS A 277 -0.91 52.97 14.20
C LYS A 277 -1.99 53.31 15.22
N TYR A 278 -2.59 52.30 15.85
CA TYR A 278 -3.60 52.47 16.90
C TYR A 278 -3.02 53.19 18.12
N GLN A 279 -1.78 52.86 18.51
CA GLN A 279 -1.12 53.52 19.64
C GLN A 279 -0.78 54.99 19.34
N LEU A 280 -0.32 55.33 18.13
CA LEU A 280 -0.12 56.73 17.70
C LEU A 280 -1.43 57.52 17.69
N SER A 281 -2.52 56.86 17.29
CA SER A 281 -3.87 57.45 17.25
C SER A 281 -4.52 57.60 18.64
N GLY A 282 -3.87 57.13 19.70
CA GLY A 282 -4.35 57.22 21.09
C GLY A 282 -5.30 56.10 21.54
N TYR A 283 -5.48 55.07 20.71
CA TYR A 283 -6.31 53.88 20.98
C TYR A 283 -5.49 52.77 21.64
N SER A 284 -5.15 52.98 22.91
CA SER A 284 -4.23 52.10 23.65
C SER A 284 -4.79 50.70 23.98
N GLU A 285 -6.11 50.57 24.19
CA GLU A 285 -6.70 49.25 24.48
C GLU A 285 -6.73 48.36 23.23
N GLU A 286 -7.06 48.97 22.10
CA GLU A 286 -7.04 48.33 20.79
C GLU A 286 -5.60 47.95 20.42
N ALA A 287 -4.64 48.88 20.53
CA ALA A 287 -3.23 48.60 20.27
C ALA A 287 -2.71 47.39 21.08
N HIS A 288 -3.06 47.29 22.36
CA HIS A 288 -2.72 46.13 23.18
C HIS A 288 -3.34 44.83 22.65
N SER A 289 -4.57 44.90 22.14
CA SER A 289 -5.27 43.75 21.56
C SER A 289 -4.58 43.26 20.29
N PHE A 290 -4.15 44.17 19.41
CA PHE A 290 -3.37 43.85 18.22
C PHE A 290 -2.02 43.19 18.58
N VAL A 291 -1.31 43.70 19.61
CA VAL A 291 -0.09 43.04 20.11
C VAL A 291 -0.39 41.63 20.61
N HIS A 292 -1.44 41.46 21.39
CA HIS A 292 -1.85 40.14 21.90
C HIS A 292 -2.06 39.15 20.74
N GLN A 293 -2.82 39.53 19.72
CA GLN A 293 -3.13 38.66 18.58
C GLN A 293 -1.94 38.42 17.65
N SER A 294 -1.05 39.41 17.46
CA SER A 294 0.21 39.21 16.72
C SER A 294 1.06 38.11 17.36
N LEU A 295 1.20 38.12 18.70
CA LEU A 295 1.96 37.11 19.44
C LEU A 295 1.27 35.74 19.39
N VAL A 296 -0.06 35.66 19.40
CA VAL A 296 -0.78 34.40 19.16
C VAL A 296 -0.34 33.78 17.83
N LEU A 297 -0.30 34.55 16.74
CA LEU A 297 0.16 34.03 15.44
C LEU A 297 1.63 33.62 15.48
N GLN A 298 2.52 34.43 16.07
CA GLN A 298 3.94 34.09 16.19
C GLN A 298 4.21 32.81 17.00
N TYR A 299 3.45 32.56 18.06
CA TYR A 299 3.58 31.32 18.82
C TYR A 299 3.02 30.13 18.02
N CYS A 300 1.90 30.30 17.32
CA CYS A 300 1.36 29.25 16.46
C CYS A 300 2.35 28.83 15.36
N THR A 301 3.07 29.76 14.74
CA THR A 301 4.08 29.44 13.71
C THR A 301 5.32 28.75 14.31
N LYS A 302 5.78 29.17 15.49
CA LYS A 302 6.94 28.58 16.19
C LYS A 302 6.71 27.13 16.65
N LEU A 303 5.47 26.74 16.92
CA LEU A 303 5.13 25.40 17.44
C LEU A 303 5.04 24.30 16.36
N GLY A 304 5.22 24.64 15.07
CA GLY A 304 5.28 23.68 13.96
C GLY A 304 3.93 23.34 13.33
N ALA A 305 3.84 22.19 12.63
CA ALA A 305 2.69 21.86 11.79
C ALA A 305 1.34 21.73 12.53
N ASP A 306 1.34 21.26 13.78
CA ASP A 306 0.17 21.22 14.68
C ASP A 306 0.16 22.40 15.67
N GLY A 307 0.90 23.47 15.36
CA GLY A 307 1.18 24.55 16.30
C GLY A 307 -0.06 25.31 16.76
N ILE A 308 -1.07 25.43 15.90
CA ILE A 308 -2.37 26.04 16.20
C ILE A 308 -3.04 25.28 17.36
N ASN A 309 -3.31 23.99 17.17
CA ASN A 309 -4.01 23.18 18.17
C ASN A 309 -3.21 23.10 19.47
N LEU A 310 -1.88 22.92 19.37
CA LEU A 310 -1.02 22.82 20.55
C LEU A 310 -0.97 24.12 21.38
N PHE A 311 -0.95 25.28 20.72
CA PHE A 311 -0.99 26.58 21.39
C PHE A 311 -2.33 26.77 22.12
N PHE A 312 -3.44 26.63 21.40
CA PHE A 312 -4.76 26.87 21.98
C PHE A 312 -5.14 25.83 23.03
N ASP A 313 -4.74 24.56 22.86
CA ASP A 313 -4.89 23.54 23.91
C ASP A 313 -4.11 23.95 25.16
N ARG A 314 -2.88 24.46 25.03
CA ARG A 314 -2.08 24.87 26.18
C ARG A 314 -2.65 26.11 26.89
N MET A 315 -3.24 27.04 26.15
CA MET A 315 -3.89 28.24 26.69
C MET A 315 -5.27 27.95 27.30
N THR A 316 -6.00 26.95 26.79
CA THR A 316 -7.34 26.59 27.29
C THR A 316 -7.34 25.48 28.35
N SER A 317 -6.33 24.61 28.37
CA SER A 317 -6.19 23.51 29.34
C SER A 317 -5.83 23.96 30.77
N GLY A 318 -5.79 25.27 31.03
CA GLY A 318 -5.70 25.82 32.39
C GLY A 318 -4.33 25.68 33.04
N ASN A 319 -3.23 25.67 32.27
CA ASN A 319 -1.88 25.77 32.85
C ASN A 319 -1.57 27.24 33.18
N PRO A 320 -1.63 27.68 34.45
CA PRO A 320 -1.53 29.09 34.80
C PRO A 320 -0.17 29.68 34.45
N LYS A 321 0.89 28.86 34.41
CA LYS A 321 2.24 29.31 34.07
C LYS A 321 2.35 29.70 32.60
N ALA A 322 1.77 28.92 31.69
CA ALA A 322 1.85 29.18 30.25
C ALA A 322 1.15 30.50 29.88
N ILE A 323 -0.03 30.73 30.47
CA ILE A 323 -0.79 31.98 30.29
C ILE A 323 0.00 33.16 30.88
N GLN A 324 0.59 33.01 32.08
CA GLN A 324 1.39 34.06 32.69
C GLN A 324 2.61 34.44 31.84
N PHE A 325 3.37 33.46 31.35
CA PHE A 325 4.53 33.75 30.49
C PHE A 325 4.13 34.48 29.21
N PHE A 326 3.03 34.06 28.58
CA PHE A 326 2.52 34.70 27.39
C PHE A 326 2.08 36.14 27.66
N LEU A 327 1.32 36.40 28.73
CA LEU A 327 0.88 37.75 29.07
C LEU A 327 2.05 38.68 29.43
N ILE A 328 3.09 38.17 30.10
CA ILE A 328 4.31 38.95 30.37
C ILE A 328 4.98 39.37 29.06
N ASP A 329 5.01 38.50 28.05
CA ASP A 329 5.59 38.79 26.75
C ASP A 329 4.77 39.83 25.97
N VAL A 330 3.43 39.73 26.05
CA VAL A 330 2.49 40.73 25.49
C VAL A 330 2.73 42.10 26.13
N GLU A 331 2.79 42.17 27.47
CA GLU A 331 3.02 43.42 28.18
C GLU A 331 4.39 44.01 27.85
N LYS A 332 5.44 43.19 27.78
CA LYS A 332 6.78 43.64 27.42
C LYS A 332 6.82 44.23 26.01
N THR A 333 6.20 43.53 25.06
CA THR A 333 6.14 43.96 23.65
C THR A 333 5.33 45.24 23.51
N TYR A 334 4.16 45.31 24.15
CA TYR A 334 3.32 46.50 24.13
C TYR A 334 4.00 47.71 24.77
N ASN A 335 4.69 47.54 25.90
CA ASN A 335 5.45 48.63 26.53
C ASN A 335 6.56 49.17 25.61
N HIS A 336 7.21 48.29 24.85
CA HIS A 336 8.21 48.71 23.86
C HIS A 336 7.59 49.58 22.76
N ILE A 337 6.42 49.19 22.23
CA ILE A 337 5.66 49.99 21.25
C ILE A 337 5.31 51.37 21.85
N VAL A 338 4.80 51.40 23.08
CA VAL A 338 4.45 52.65 23.77
C VAL A 338 5.67 53.56 23.94
N GLU A 339 6.82 53.02 24.31
CA GLU A 339 8.07 53.79 24.42
C GLU A 339 8.52 54.33 23.07
N ARG A 340 8.46 53.52 22.00
CA ARG A 340 8.83 53.94 20.65
C ARG A 340 7.90 55.02 20.11
N CYS A 341 6.58 54.89 20.29
CA CYS A 341 5.61 55.94 19.91
C CYS A 341 5.84 57.24 20.69
N LYS A 342 6.24 57.18 21.97
CA LYS A 342 6.60 58.37 22.77
C LYS A 342 7.87 59.05 22.27
N VAL A 343 8.81 58.30 21.72
CA VAL A 343 10.04 58.86 21.12
C VAL A 343 9.69 59.56 19.81
N LEU A 344 8.95 58.89 18.91
CA LEU A 344 8.49 59.45 17.64
C LEU A 344 7.68 60.75 17.83
N ALA A 345 6.75 60.77 18.79
CA ALA A 345 5.97 61.97 19.10
C ALA A 345 6.79 63.14 19.70
N ARG A 346 8.07 62.94 20.05
CA ARG A 346 9.00 64.00 20.44
C ARG A 346 9.93 64.43 19.31
N GLU A 347 10.06 63.60 18.28
CA GLU A 347 10.91 63.82 17.11
C GLU A 347 10.16 64.60 16.01
N GLU A 348 8.84 64.43 15.93
CA GLU A 348 7.90 65.33 15.22
C GLU A 348 7.66 66.65 15.97
#